data_AF-A0A4U3B4H1-F1
#
_entry.id   AF-A0A4U3B4H1-F1
#
_cell.length_a   1.000
_cell.length_b   1.000
_cell.length_c   1.000
_cell.angle_alpha   90.00
_cell.angle_beta   90.00
_cell.angle_gamma   90.00
#
_symmetry.space_group_name_H-M   'P 1'
#
loop_
_entity.id
_entity.type
_entity.pdbx_description
1 polymer ?
#
loop_
_entity_poly.entity_id
_entity_poly.type
_entity_poly.pdbx_seq_one_letter_code
_entity_poly.pdbx_strand_id
1 'polypeptide(L)' 'MHEKISIKTMTDYHLYDFMRCPHKFYFRHIKRREPSSFEWQQIAQMIVNQIINEYYMLPAGQQTKIVLLILIEKYW' A
#
# COMPACT_ATOMS: atom_id res chain seq x y z
N MET A 1 -2.28 -17.10 -17.23
CA MET A 1 -3.18 -15.98 -17.55
C MET A 1 -2.53 -14.73 -16.97
N HIS A 2 -2.00 -13.81 -17.80
CA HIS A 2 -1.37 -12.59 -17.30
C HIS A 2 -2.49 -11.63 -16.88
N GLU A 3 -2.74 -11.50 -15.58
CA GLU A 3 -3.64 -10.47 -15.06
C GLU A 3 -3.03 -9.11 -15.42
N LYS A 4 -3.57 -8.49 -16.48
CA LYS A 4 -3.22 -7.13 -16.87
C LYS A 4 -3.68 -6.23 -15.74
N ILE A 5 -2.74 -5.62 -15.03
CA ILE A 5 -3.05 -4.51 -14.13
C ILE A 5 -3.84 -3.49 -14.95
N SER A 6 -5.08 -3.25 -14.57
CA SER A 6 -5.91 -2.22 -15.18
C SER A 6 -5.40 -0.87 -14.70
N ILE A 7 -5.36 0.13 -15.58
CA ILE A 7 -5.00 1.52 -15.21
C ILE A 7 -5.88 1.99 -14.04
N LYS A 8 -7.13 1.52 -13.96
CA LYS A 8 -8.08 1.84 -12.88
C LYS A 8 -7.68 1.30 -11.50
N THR A 9 -6.79 0.31 -11.43
CA THR A 9 -6.33 -0.30 -10.18
C THR A 9 -4.88 0.06 -9.84
N MET A 10 -4.25 0.94 -10.62
CA MET A 10 -2.92 1.46 -10.29
C MET A 10 -3.04 2.51 -9.18
N THR A 11 -2.23 2.36 -8.13
CA THR A 11 -2.05 3.37 -7.09
C THR A 11 -0.89 4.28 -7.47
N ASP A 12 -0.72 5.39 -6.76
CA ASP A 12 0.40 6.32 -6.97
C ASP A 12 1.77 5.61 -6.82
N TYR A 13 1.85 4.60 -5.96
CA TYR A 13 3.03 3.75 -5.83
C TYR A 13 3.35 2.98 -7.14
N HIS A 14 2.33 2.39 -7.77
CA HIS A 14 2.50 1.69 -9.05
C HIS A 14 2.97 2.65 -10.15
N LEU A 15 2.45 3.87 -10.18
CA LEU A 15 2.88 4.92 -11.12
C LEU A 15 4.33 5.34 -10.87
N TYR A 16 4.71 5.58 -9.61
CA TYR A 16 6.07 5.97 -9.25
C TYR A 16 7.10 4.91 -9.60
N ASP A 17 6.82 3.63 -9.31
CA ASP A 17 7.72 2.51 -9.62
C ASP A 17 7.86 2.31 -11.15
N PHE A 18 6.77 2.49 -11.90
CA PHE A 18 6.81 2.47 -13.37
C PHE A 18 7.65 3.62 -13.94
N MET A 19 7.40 4.86 -13.50
CA MET A 19 8.16 6.04 -13.95
C MET A 19 9.65 5.93 -13.65
N ARG A 20 10.01 5.32 -12.50
CA ARG A 20 11.40 5.13 -12.11
C ARG A 20 12.09 4.04 -12.92
N CYS A 21 11.44 2.89 -13.14
CA CYS A 21 12.00 1.81 -13.96
C CYS A 21 10.91 0.89 -14.53
N PRO A 22 10.49 1.09 -15.79
CA PRO A 22 9.44 0.29 -16.42
C PRO A 22 9.76 -1.20 -16.48
N HIS A 23 11.03 -1.55 -16.69
CA HIS A 23 11.49 -2.94 -16.71
C HIS A 23 11.29 -3.60 -15.34
N LYS A 24 11.72 -2.95 -14.26
CA LYS A 24 11.53 -3.47 -12.89
C LYS A 24 10.05 -3.59 -12.54
N PHE A 25 9.24 -2.60 -12.91
CA PHE A 25 7.80 -2.63 -12.74
C PHE A 25 7.16 -3.85 -13.42
N TYR A 26 7.53 -4.13 -14.68
CA TYR A 26 6.99 -5.26 -15.43
C TYR A 26 7.27 -6.60 -14.72
N PHE A 27 8.49 -6.84 -14.26
CA PHE A 27 8.82 -8.10 -13.61
C PHE A 27 8.18 -8.27 -12.22
N ARG A 28 8.03 -7.17 -11.50
CA ARG A 28 7.45 -7.14 -10.15
C ARG A 28 5.93 -7.29 -10.19
N HIS A 29 5.26 -6.43 -10.95
CA HIS A 29 3.81 -6.27 -10.88
C HIS A 29 3.05 -7.06 -11.96
N ILE A 30 3.65 -7.27 -13.14
CA ILE A 30 2.99 -7.96 -14.26
C ILE A 30 3.40 -9.43 -14.34
N LYS A 31 4.69 -9.74 -14.17
CA LYS A 31 5.22 -11.11 -14.25
C LYS A 31 5.15 -11.86 -12.92
N ARG A 32 4.75 -11.20 -11.82
CA ARG A 32 4.64 -11.75 -10.45
C ARG A 32 5.85 -12.62 -10.06
N ARG A 33 7.06 -12.07 -10.12
CA ARG A 33 8.18 -12.69 -9.38
C ARG A 33 7.94 -12.53 -7.88
N GLU A 34 8.46 -13.46 -7.07
CA GLU A 34 8.31 -13.37 -5.61
C GLU A 34 8.73 -11.98 -5.13
N PRO A 35 7.92 -11.36 -4.26
CA PRO A 35 8.20 -10.02 -3.78
C PRO A 35 9.55 -9.99 -3.07
N SER A 36 10.41 -9.05 -3.48
CA SER A 36 11.70 -8.89 -2.82
C SER A 36 11.48 -8.50 -1.35
N SER A 37 12.43 -8.84 -0.46
CA SER A 37 12.39 -8.45 0.96
C SER A 37 12.27 -6.94 1.20
N PHE A 38 12.51 -6.12 0.18
CA PHE A 38 12.32 -4.67 0.23
C PHE A 38 10.85 -4.24 0.03
N GLU A 39 10.02 -5.06 -0.61
CA GLU A 39 8.64 -4.71 -0.95
C GLU A 39 7.69 -4.80 0.24
N TRP A 40 7.84 -5.79 1.12
CA TRP A 40 6.98 -5.90 2.30
C TRP A 40 7.16 -4.71 3.26
N GLN A 41 8.39 -4.20 3.40
CA GLN A 41 8.66 -3.07 4.27
C GLN A 41 7.98 -1.80 3.75
N GLN A 42 7.97 -1.59 2.43
CA GLN A 42 7.28 -0.46 1.81
C GLN A 42 5.76 -0.58 1.95
N ILE A 43 5.22 -1.78 1.76
CA ILE A 43 3.79 -2.05 1.93
C ILE A 43 3.37 -1.82 3.39
N ALA A 44 4.12 -2.37 4.34
CA ALA A 44 3.87 -2.17 5.78
C ALA A 44 3.95 -0.69 6.17
N GLN A 45 4.95 0.05 5.67
CA GLN A 45 5.05 1.49 5.92
C GLN A 45 3.88 2.27 5.35
N MET A 46 3.41 1.92 4.14
CA MET A 46 2.24 2.54 3.52
C MET A 46 0.98 2.30 4.35
N ILE A 47 0.76 1.06 4.80
CA ILE A 47 -0.37 0.69 5.67
C ILE A 47 -0.32 1.47 6.99
N VAL A 48 0.85 1.50 7.65
CA VAL A 48 1.03 2.25 8.90
C VAL A 48 0.76 3.74 8.71
N ASN A 49 1.25 4.34 7.62
CA ASN A 49 0.99 5.75 7.32
C ASN A 49 -0.50 6.02 7.10
N GLN A 50 -1.21 5.11 6.45
CA GLN A 50 -2.66 5.22 6.25
C GLN A 50 -3.43 5.14 7.58
N ILE A 51 -3.08 4.18 8.44
CA ILE A 51 -3.67 4.04 9.78
C ILE A 51 -3.44 5.32 10.60
N ILE A 52 -2.22 5.84 10.62
CA ILE A 52 -1.85 7.06 11.36
C ILE A 52 -2.65 8.25 10.84
N ASN A 53 -2.70 8.44 9.52
CA ASN A 53 -3.40 9.57 8.92
C ASN A 53 -4.89 9.54 9.26
N GLU A 54 -5.56 8.40 9.06
CA GLU A 54 -6.98 8.26 9.38
C GLU A 54 -7.27 8.42 10.87
N TYR A 55 -6.40 7.91 11.74
CA TYR A 55 -6.56 8.08 13.18
C TYR A 55 -6.48 9.54 13.62
N TYR A 56 -5.47 10.29 13.15
CA TYR A 56 -5.29 11.69 13.56
C TYR A 56 -6.22 12.68 12.84
N MET A 57 -6.88 12.27 11.75
CA MET A 57 -7.97 13.05 11.15
C MET A 57 -9.28 13.00 11.97
N LEU A 58 -9.40 12.09 12.93
CA LEU A 58 -10.57 12.03 13.80
C LEU A 58 -10.53 13.14 14.87
N PRO A 59 -11.69 13.65 15.32
CA PRO A 59 -11.76 14.53 16.48
C PRO A 59 -11.09 13.89 17.71
N ALA A 60 -10.43 14.69 18.54
CA ALA A 60 -9.65 14.19 19.70
C ALA A 60 -10.46 13.27 20.64
N GLY A 61 -11.77 13.52 20.81
CA GLY A 61 -12.65 12.66 21.62
C GLY A 61 -12.92 11.26 21.03
N GLN A 62 -12.61 11.06 19.75
CA GLN A 62 -12.80 9.80 19.02
C GLN A 62 -11.49 9.05 18.78
N GLN A 63 -10.34 9.66 19.10
CA GLN A 63 -9.00 9.06 19.03
C GLN A 63 -8.79 8.05 20.16
N THR A 64 -9.53 6.94 20.13
CA THR A 64 -9.47 5.91 21.17
C THR A 64 -8.61 4.72 20.74
N LYS A 65 -8.10 3.97 21.70
CA LYS A 65 -7.35 2.72 21.42
C LYS A 65 -8.18 1.71 20.62
N ILE A 66 -9.49 1.66 20.84
CA ILE A 66 -10.41 0.78 20.12
C ILE A 66 -10.43 1.15 18.63
N VAL A 67 -10.53 2.44 18.32
CA VAL A 67 -10.51 2.90 16.92
C VAL A 67 -9.18 2.58 16.25
N LEU A 68 -8.07 2.73 16.95
CA LEU A 68 -6.75 2.35 16.41
C LEU A 68 -6.70 0.84 16.08
N LEU A 69 -7.24 -0.02 16.94
CA LEU A 69 -7.30 -1.47 16.68
C LEU A 69 -8.19 -1.81 15.49
N ILE A 70 -9.34 -1.14 15.34
CA ILE A 70 -10.23 -1.29 14.18
C ILE A 70 -9.50 -0.88 12.88
N LEU A 71 -8.74 0.21 12.91
CA LEU A 71 -7.97 0.66 11.75
C LEU A 71 -6.85 -0.34 11.39
N ILE A 72 -6.17 -0.92 12.39
CA ILE A 72 -5.17 -1.96 12.17
C ILE A 72 -5.83 -3.19 11.53
N GLU A 73 -6.93 -3.70 12.09
CA GLU A 73 -7.66 -4.86 11.55
C GLU A 73 -8.18 -4.62 10.13
N LYS A 74 -8.56 -3.38 9.81
CA LYS A 74 -9.06 -3.00 8.48
C LYS A 74 -7.97 -3.01 7.40
N TYR A 75 -6.74 -2.62 7.73
CA TYR A 75 -5.70 -2.33 6.74
C TYR A 75 -4.52 -3.31 6.74
N TRP A 76 -4.35 -4.12 7.78
CA TRP A 76 -3.30 -5.14 7.88
C TRP A 76 -3.75 -6.48 7.29
#